data_AF-A0A7L0F3P8-F1
#
_entry.id   AF-A0A7L0F3P8-F1
#
_cell.length_a   1.000
_cell.length_b   1.000
_cell.length_c   1.000
_cell.angle_alpha   90.00
_cell.angle_beta   90.00
_cell.angle_gamma   90.00
#
_symmetry.space_group_name_H-M   'P 1'
#
loop_
_entity.id
_entity.type
_entity.pdbx_description
1 polymer ?
#
loop_
_entity_poly.entity_id
_entity_poly.type
_entity_poly.pdbx_seq_one_letter_code
_entity_poly.pdbx_strand_id
1 'polypeptide(L)'
;QVFTFNTVEIKVQPSVKVKNGAPVSIICHADISKSTDFQLELNFTILKDGKVVFMTVSETGDAQYEISMARSSDTGDYECTVQAGRKTKSSNSVHVWVTGMTKPILTSEKKEVLEGEVVKLRCELPEEAPPLSFFFRKIKMNSTPKEKDVYEPYKNFSVVEFSVEEGDNILQFDCFAKRTVKSGSETSEHSNKTLVTVREPFIKPALNAKPSSNITEGDRIQFECSTVVAQMRDIEIILQKNKTILKSVQDDKLLKYSAVATLEDSGEYLCKVEQGRASKTTKLNVVVSELFPKPILAASMSMLDENKELTLSCSISGFQKANFSILRKKSGGDIWLKNSRNLTMRVNVNDTGSYICKAEVKGIVKESKPVRINVYAPVSKPTLSVVSGLPEVVLGKPLQLICRSVMGTPPITFRFYKGTDVKKTVINDTYATFLDEDIGQNDKRGYKCDARNNHSSGAKASNILNITVIIPIRNASLGSIPYGEVEDGSETAFLCSVKEGSWPIHFRIFRKTDREVLLFEKSQNADRVLWRKESMNRQDTGTYYCVASNRANVDVKSHPITISVILAAWQKGVIAAFVLILIAGAATLILWWFLYKKKK
;
A
#
# COMPACT_ATOMS: atom_id res chain seq x y z
N GLN A 1 78.67 -68.28 -18.51
CA GLN A 1 78.15 -68.36 -17.12
C GLN A 1 76.62 -68.36 -17.17
N VAL A 2 75.97 -69.38 -16.62
CA VAL A 2 74.50 -69.49 -16.58
C VAL A 2 74.04 -69.60 -15.13
N PHE A 3 73.05 -68.79 -14.75
CA PHE A 3 72.38 -68.86 -13.44
C PHE A 3 70.87 -68.64 -13.59
N THR A 4 70.08 -69.02 -12.59
CA THR A 4 68.64 -68.72 -12.52
C THR A 4 68.19 -68.51 -11.07
N PHE A 5 67.17 -67.67 -10.88
CA PHE A 5 66.52 -67.49 -9.58
C PHE A 5 65.45 -68.56 -9.39
N ASN A 6 65.67 -69.48 -8.45
CA ASN A 6 64.72 -70.53 -8.10
C ASN A 6 63.51 -69.92 -7.38
N THR A 7 63.75 -69.15 -6.33
CA THR A 7 62.74 -68.42 -5.55
C THR A 7 63.33 -67.13 -5.00
N VAL A 8 62.47 -66.15 -4.71
CA VAL A 8 62.81 -64.96 -3.93
C VAL A 8 61.74 -64.86 -2.86
N GLU A 9 62.15 -64.90 -1.59
CA GLU A 9 61.27 -64.88 -0.43
C GLU A 9 61.59 -63.66 0.43
N ILE A 10 60.55 -63.08 1.01
CA ILE A 10 60.67 -62.03 2.01
C ILE A 10 60.22 -62.58 3.37
N LYS A 11 61.05 -62.38 4.39
CA LYS A 11 60.83 -62.81 5.77
C LYS A 11 60.95 -61.61 6.69
N VAL A 12 60.07 -61.54 7.69
CA VAL A 12 60.06 -60.43 8.65
C VAL A 12 60.33 -61.01 10.03
N GLN A 13 61.36 -60.49 10.70
CA GLN A 13 61.74 -60.89 12.05
C GLN A 13 61.58 -59.70 13.03
N PRO A 14 61.09 -59.95 14.26
CA PRO A 14 60.68 -61.24 14.82
C PRO A 14 59.30 -61.73 14.32
N SER A 15 58.45 -60.83 13.83
CA SER A 15 57.13 -61.16 13.29
C SER A 15 56.62 -60.07 12.35
N VAL A 16 55.60 -60.37 11.55
CA VAL A 16 54.89 -59.38 10.70
C VAL A 16 54.07 -58.37 11.50
N LYS A 17 53.86 -58.58 12.81
CA LYS A 17 53.09 -57.69 13.68
C LYS A 17 53.89 -57.33 14.92
N VAL A 18 54.36 -56.09 14.98
CA VAL A 18 55.21 -55.58 16.07
C VAL A 18 54.58 -54.40 16.78
N LYS A 19 55.05 -54.12 18.00
CA LYS A 19 54.66 -52.91 18.75
C LYS A 19 55.49 -51.71 18.29
N ASN A 20 54.91 -50.51 18.38
CA ASN A 20 55.64 -49.26 18.17
C ASN A 20 56.90 -49.19 19.05
N GLY A 21 58.03 -48.78 18.46
CA GLY A 21 59.35 -48.72 19.07
C GLY A 21 60.15 -50.03 19.02
N ALA A 22 59.55 -51.17 18.66
CA ALA A 22 60.27 -52.42 18.54
C ALA A 22 61.14 -52.47 17.26
N PRO A 23 62.31 -53.11 17.30
CA PRO A 23 63.11 -53.32 16.09
C PRO A 23 62.45 -54.35 15.17
N VAL A 24 62.50 -54.11 13.86
CA VAL A 24 62.02 -55.03 12.82
C VAL A 24 63.11 -55.19 11.78
N SER A 25 63.36 -56.43 11.36
CA SER A 25 64.24 -56.73 10.24
C SER A 25 63.44 -57.35 9.10
N ILE A 26 63.55 -56.75 7.92
CA ILE A 26 62.96 -57.24 6.68
C ILE A 26 64.07 -57.88 5.87
N ILE A 27 64.02 -59.20 5.76
CA ILE A 27 65.05 -60.04 5.17
C ILE A 27 64.54 -60.54 3.82
N CYS A 28 65.32 -60.31 2.77
CA CYS A 28 65.06 -60.85 1.45
C CYS A 28 66.09 -61.92 1.12
N HIS A 29 65.60 -63.12 0.80
CA HIS A 29 66.42 -64.28 0.45
C HIS A 29 66.16 -64.67 -1.01
N ALA A 30 67.22 -64.79 -1.80
CA ALA A 30 67.19 -65.25 -3.18
C ALA A 30 67.89 -66.62 -3.28
N ASP A 31 67.12 -67.66 -3.61
CA ASP A 31 67.66 -68.97 -3.92
C ASP A 31 68.09 -69.04 -5.39
N ILE A 32 69.36 -69.38 -5.65
CA ILE A 32 70.01 -69.23 -6.95
C ILE A 32 70.72 -70.51 -7.34
N SER A 33 70.36 -71.04 -8.51
CA SER A 33 71.10 -72.14 -9.14
C SER A 33 72.14 -71.59 -10.11
N LYS A 34 73.41 -72.04 -9.98
CA LYS A 34 74.52 -71.66 -10.86
C LYS A 34 75.13 -72.88 -11.56
N SER A 35 75.53 -72.72 -12.82
CA SER A 35 76.18 -73.77 -13.63
C SER A 35 77.64 -74.02 -13.28
N THR A 36 78.29 -73.06 -12.63
CA THR A 36 79.70 -73.07 -12.19
C THR A 36 79.82 -72.16 -10.96
N ASP A 37 80.86 -72.33 -10.15
CA ASP A 37 81.09 -71.49 -8.97
C ASP A 37 81.75 -70.16 -9.39
N PHE A 38 80.93 -69.15 -9.70
CA PHE A 38 81.37 -67.80 -10.00
C PHE A 38 80.65 -66.78 -9.09
N GLN A 39 81.37 -65.73 -8.71
CA GLN A 39 80.81 -64.62 -7.94
C GLN A 39 79.74 -63.90 -8.76
N LEU A 40 78.59 -63.64 -8.14
CA LEU A 40 77.45 -62.99 -8.75
C LEU A 40 76.99 -61.89 -7.79
N GLU A 41 77.10 -60.64 -8.22
CA GLU A 41 76.56 -59.50 -7.47
C GLU A 41 75.04 -59.42 -7.67
N LEU A 42 74.33 -59.37 -6.55
CA LEU A 42 72.87 -59.34 -6.50
C LEU A 42 72.42 -57.97 -6.00
N ASN A 43 71.68 -57.24 -6.82
CA ASN A 43 71.11 -55.96 -6.44
C ASN A 43 69.71 -56.19 -5.86
N PHE A 44 69.57 -56.01 -4.55
CA PHE A 44 68.33 -56.14 -3.81
C PHE A 44 67.65 -54.79 -3.68
N THR A 45 66.35 -54.74 -3.98
CA THR A 45 65.50 -53.57 -3.78
C THR A 45 64.29 -53.99 -2.96
N ILE A 46 64.11 -53.40 -1.78
CA ILE A 46 62.91 -53.59 -0.95
C ILE A 46 62.00 -52.39 -1.16
N LEU A 47 60.77 -52.67 -1.56
CA LEU A 47 59.71 -51.70 -1.76
C LEU A 47 58.70 -51.82 -0.64
N LYS A 48 58.18 -50.69 -0.18
CA LYS A 48 57.03 -50.58 0.70
C LYS A 48 55.93 -49.81 -0.01
N ASP A 49 54.76 -50.44 -0.17
CA ASP A 49 53.62 -49.88 -0.90
C ASP A 49 54.00 -49.38 -2.30
N GLY A 50 54.93 -50.08 -2.96
CA GLY A 50 55.47 -49.73 -4.28
C GLY A 50 56.54 -48.63 -4.29
N LYS A 51 56.95 -48.10 -3.13
CA LYS A 51 58.04 -47.13 -2.99
C LYS A 51 59.31 -47.79 -2.49
N VAL A 52 60.44 -47.51 -3.12
CA VAL A 52 61.74 -48.04 -2.68
C VAL A 52 62.08 -47.48 -1.29
N VAL A 53 62.30 -48.37 -0.33
CA VAL A 53 62.70 -48.01 1.06
C VAL A 53 64.12 -48.46 1.39
N PHE A 54 64.66 -49.45 0.66
CA PHE A 54 66.01 -49.95 0.87
C PHE A 54 66.59 -50.55 -0.41
N MET A 55 67.87 -50.33 -0.66
CA MET A 55 68.63 -50.93 -1.76
C MET A 55 70.01 -51.34 -1.26
N THR A 56 70.47 -52.53 -1.65
CA THR A 56 71.82 -52.99 -1.34
C THR A 56 72.32 -53.96 -2.39
N VAL A 57 73.64 -54.06 -2.53
CA VAL A 57 74.29 -55.08 -3.35
C VAL A 57 74.90 -56.12 -2.40
N SER A 58 74.59 -57.39 -2.63
CA SER A 58 75.12 -58.50 -1.85
C SER A 58 75.75 -59.56 -2.76
N GLU A 59 76.86 -60.14 -2.32
CA GLU A 59 77.44 -61.34 -2.93
C GLU A 59 76.82 -62.62 -2.35
N THR A 60 76.14 -62.51 -1.20
CA THR A 60 75.37 -63.59 -0.60
C THR A 60 73.93 -63.54 -1.09
N GLY A 61 73.21 -64.67 -1.01
CA GLY A 61 71.79 -64.74 -1.40
C GLY A 61 70.85 -63.94 -0.51
N ASP A 62 71.33 -63.12 0.43
CA ASP A 62 70.54 -62.45 1.45
C ASP A 62 70.78 -60.93 1.50
N ALA A 63 69.72 -60.17 1.77
CA ALA A 63 69.75 -58.75 2.10
C ALA A 63 68.82 -58.45 3.29
N GLN A 64 69.27 -57.61 4.22
CA GLN A 64 68.52 -57.27 5.44
C GLN A 64 68.35 -55.75 5.57
N TYR A 65 67.09 -55.31 5.66
CA TYR A 65 66.70 -53.94 5.99
C TYR A 65 66.28 -53.86 7.46
N GLU A 66 67.09 -53.17 8.26
CA GLU A 66 66.84 -53.00 9.70
C GLU A 66 66.11 -51.69 9.99
N ILE A 67 64.94 -51.82 10.64
CA ILE A 67 64.19 -50.71 11.22
C ILE A 67 64.43 -50.77 12.72
N SER A 68 65.36 -49.96 13.24
CA SER A 68 65.77 -50.01 14.65
C SER A 68 64.65 -49.63 15.62
N MET A 69 63.74 -48.74 15.21
CA MET A 69 62.57 -48.31 15.97
C MET A 69 61.36 -48.20 15.04
N ALA A 70 60.55 -49.25 14.96
CA ALA A 70 59.39 -49.27 14.09
C ALA A 70 58.30 -48.30 14.57
N ARG A 71 57.81 -47.45 13.68
CA ARG A 71 56.72 -46.49 13.94
C ARG A 71 55.45 -46.88 13.20
N SER A 72 54.33 -46.25 13.56
CA SER A 72 53.07 -46.45 12.83
C SER A 72 53.22 -46.09 11.34
N SER A 73 54.17 -45.21 11.01
CA SER A 73 54.55 -44.90 9.63
C SER A 73 55.15 -46.05 8.86
N ASP A 74 55.70 -47.09 9.51
CA ASP A 74 56.37 -48.22 8.87
C ASP A 74 55.41 -49.34 8.48
N THR A 75 54.16 -49.29 8.93
CA THR A 75 53.08 -50.18 8.47
C THR A 75 52.88 -50.08 6.96
N GLY A 76 52.80 -51.21 6.27
CA GLY A 76 52.59 -51.28 4.83
C GLY A 76 52.90 -52.64 4.22
N ASP A 77 52.69 -52.74 2.91
CA ASP A 77 52.98 -53.95 2.12
C ASP A 77 54.43 -53.93 1.63
N TYR A 78 55.24 -54.90 2.04
CA TYR A 78 56.64 -55.00 1.65
C TYR A 78 56.88 -56.08 0.60
N GLU A 79 57.62 -55.72 -0.44
CA GLU A 79 58.01 -56.60 -1.54
C GLU A 79 59.51 -56.47 -1.78
N CYS A 80 60.18 -57.58 -2.10
CA CYS A 80 61.59 -57.56 -2.48
C CYS A 80 61.75 -57.91 -3.96
N THR A 81 62.62 -57.18 -4.64
CA THR A 81 63.04 -57.46 -6.02
C THR A 81 64.56 -57.63 -6.06
N VAL A 82 65.02 -58.69 -6.73
CA VAL A 82 66.44 -59.01 -6.89
C VAL A 82 66.81 -59.00 -8.36
N GLN A 83 67.88 -58.31 -8.69
CA GLN A 83 68.39 -58.18 -10.06
C GLN A 83 69.86 -58.57 -10.14
N ALA A 84 70.18 -59.41 -11.13
CA ALA A 84 71.56 -59.68 -11.54
C ALA A 84 71.66 -59.73 -13.07
N GLY A 85 72.56 -58.92 -13.63
CA GLY A 85 72.64 -58.72 -15.08
C GLY A 85 71.30 -58.29 -15.68
N ARG A 86 70.73 -59.12 -16.58
CA ARG A 86 69.43 -58.91 -17.23
C ARG A 86 68.28 -59.71 -16.61
N LYS A 87 68.52 -60.48 -15.56
CA LYS A 87 67.50 -61.31 -14.90
C LYS A 87 67.02 -60.61 -13.64
N THR A 88 65.71 -60.58 -13.45
CA THR A 88 65.06 -60.00 -12.28
C THR A 88 63.99 -60.97 -11.77
N LYS A 89 63.84 -61.08 -10.45
CA LYS A 89 62.75 -61.82 -9.81
C LYS A 89 62.29 -61.10 -8.55
N SER A 90 60.99 -61.13 -8.28
CA SER A 90 60.38 -60.48 -7.12
C SER A 90 59.69 -61.50 -6.21
N SER A 91 59.61 -61.19 -4.93
CA SER A 91 58.88 -61.96 -3.92
C SER A 91 57.37 -61.69 -4.00
N ASN A 92 56.57 -62.52 -3.34
CA ASN A 92 55.24 -62.10 -2.92
C ASN A 92 55.33 -60.97 -1.88
N SER A 93 54.29 -60.16 -1.81
CA SER A 93 54.20 -59.09 -0.81
C SER A 93 53.85 -59.63 0.58
N VAL A 94 54.45 -59.06 1.62
CA VAL A 94 54.15 -59.35 3.03
C VAL A 94 53.75 -58.05 3.73
N HIS A 95 52.57 -58.07 4.36
CA HIS A 95 52.06 -56.94 5.11
C HIS A 95 52.68 -56.87 6.50
N VAL A 96 53.37 -55.77 6.81
CA VAL A 96 53.94 -55.50 8.13
C VAL A 96 53.03 -54.51 8.86
N TRP A 97 52.63 -54.85 10.08
CA TRP A 97 51.75 -54.04 10.91
C TRP A 97 52.42 -53.61 12.23
N VAL A 98 52.61 -52.30 12.39
CA VAL A 98 53.10 -51.70 13.63
C VAL A 98 51.91 -51.22 14.47
N THR A 99 51.65 -51.88 15.60
CA THR A 99 50.52 -51.54 16.50
C THR A 99 50.89 -50.41 17.45
N GLY A 100 49.96 -49.47 17.62
CA GLY A 100 50.06 -48.34 18.53
C GLY A 100 50.90 -47.18 17.99
N MET A 101 50.90 -46.10 18.76
CA MET A 101 51.66 -44.87 18.51
C MET A 101 52.29 -44.40 19.81
N THR A 102 53.28 -43.51 19.73
CA THR A 102 53.82 -42.85 20.93
C THR A 102 52.75 -42.05 21.68
N LYS A 103 52.95 -41.86 22.99
CA LYS A 103 52.04 -41.08 23.81
C LYS A 103 52.22 -39.59 23.53
N PRO A 104 51.16 -38.85 23.18
CA PRO A 104 51.28 -37.44 22.82
C PRO A 104 51.58 -36.55 24.02
N ILE A 105 52.28 -35.45 23.75
CA ILE A 105 52.62 -34.41 24.71
C ILE A 105 51.63 -33.25 24.52
N LEU A 106 50.83 -32.96 25.54
CA LEU A 106 49.90 -31.83 25.55
C LEU A 106 50.46 -30.69 26.40
N THR A 107 50.56 -29.51 25.80
CA THR A 107 50.97 -28.27 26.48
C THR A 107 49.88 -27.21 26.35
N SER A 108 49.65 -26.45 27.43
CA SER A 108 48.79 -25.26 27.41
C SER A 108 49.67 -24.02 27.53
N GLU A 109 49.31 -22.96 26.79
CA GLU A 109 50.06 -21.70 26.83
C GLU A 109 49.96 -21.02 28.21
N LYS A 110 48.76 -21.08 28.82
CA LYS A 110 48.48 -20.57 30.16
C LYS A 110 47.91 -21.68 31.04
N LYS A 111 48.19 -21.63 32.34
CA LYS A 111 47.57 -22.49 33.37
C LYS A 111 46.39 -21.83 34.08
N GLU A 112 46.24 -20.53 33.91
CA GLU A 112 45.16 -19.73 34.49
C GLU A 112 44.67 -18.72 33.43
N VAL A 113 43.35 -18.62 33.27
CA VAL A 113 42.69 -17.76 32.27
C VAL A 113 41.46 -17.09 32.88
N LEU A 114 41.03 -15.97 32.29
CA LEU A 114 39.78 -15.31 32.68
C LEU A 114 38.59 -15.90 31.90
N GLU A 115 37.41 -15.81 32.51
CA GLU A 115 36.15 -16.06 31.81
C GLU A 115 36.06 -15.20 30.53
N GLY A 116 35.62 -15.79 29.41
CA GLY A 116 35.59 -15.12 28.10
C GLY A 116 36.91 -15.19 27.31
N GLU A 117 38.04 -15.56 27.93
CA GLU A 117 39.27 -15.83 27.18
C GLU A 117 39.23 -17.18 26.43
N VAL A 118 40.35 -17.52 25.78
CA VAL A 118 40.55 -18.80 25.12
C VAL A 118 41.75 -19.53 25.73
N VAL A 119 41.63 -20.85 25.85
CA VAL A 119 42.75 -21.74 26.22
C VAL A 119 43.36 -22.28 24.93
N LYS A 120 44.62 -21.92 24.67
CA LYS A 120 45.41 -22.43 23.54
C LYS A 120 46.20 -23.66 23.95
N LEU A 121 45.98 -24.74 23.23
CA LEU A 121 46.56 -26.07 23.49
C LEU A 121 47.40 -26.52 22.30
N ARG A 122 48.57 -27.09 22.55
CA ARG A 122 49.44 -27.71 21.56
C ARG A 122 49.66 -29.17 21.90
N CYS A 123 49.30 -30.06 20.98
CA CYS A 123 49.49 -31.51 21.10
C CYS A 123 50.53 -31.97 20.08
N GLU A 124 51.58 -32.67 20.51
CA GLU A 124 52.68 -33.11 19.66
C GLU A 124 53.08 -34.58 19.86
N LEU A 125 53.51 -35.22 18.77
CA LEU A 125 54.05 -36.57 18.70
C LEU A 125 55.43 -36.53 18.02
N PRO A 126 56.49 -36.12 18.75
CA PRO A 126 57.80 -35.82 18.15
C PRO A 126 58.39 -36.99 17.35
N GLU A 127 58.11 -38.22 17.79
CA GLU A 127 58.66 -39.46 17.23
C GLU A 127 57.81 -40.07 16.10
N GLU A 128 56.62 -39.51 15.79
CA GLU A 128 55.75 -40.02 14.73
C GLU A 128 55.83 -39.13 13.49
N ALA A 129 55.82 -39.76 12.31
CA ALA A 129 55.80 -39.05 11.05
C ALA A 129 54.36 -38.76 10.57
N PRO A 130 54.10 -37.59 9.97
CA PRO A 130 52.81 -37.28 9.35
C PRO A 130 52.47 -38.22 8.18
N PRO A 131 51.19 -38.28 7.74
CA PRO A 131 50.03 -37.50 8.19
C PRO A 131 49.35 -38.05 9.46
N LEU A 132 48.86 -37.15 10.34
CA LEU A 132 48.21 -37.49 11.62
C LEU A 132 46.91 -36.71 11.82
N SER A 133 45.89 -37.33 12.40
CA SER A 133 44.69 -36.66 12.91
C SER A 133 44.80 -36.48 14.42
N PHE A 134 44.85 -35.24 14.91
CA PHE A 134 44.86 -34.92 16.34
C PHE A 134 43.45 -34.65 16.84
N PHE A 135 43.13 -35.14 18.04
CA PHE A 135 41.85 -34.96 18.71
C PHE A 135 42.12 -34.34 20.08
N PHE A 136 41.44 -33.24 20.39
CA PHE A 136 41.56 -32.51 21.65
C PHE A 136 40.23 -32.54 22.38
N ARG A 137 40.24 -32.82 23.68
CA ARG A 137 39.03 -32.86 24.49
C ARG A 137 39.07 -31.84 25.62
N LYS A 138 38.02 -31.01 25.72
CA LYS A 138 37.69 -30.17 26.87
C LYS A 138 36.73 -30.95 27.78
N ILE A 139 37.22 -31.36 28.95
CA ILE A 139 36.49 -32.15 29.93
C ILE A 139 36.09 -31.22 31.08
N LYS A 140 34.78 -31.11 31.33
CA LYS A 140 34.19 -30.44 32.49
C LYS A 140 33.60 -31.49 33.43
N MET A 141 33.64 -31.22 34.74
CA MET A 141 33.09 -32.13 35.75
C MET A 141 31.60 -32.39 35.46
N ASN A 142 31.20 -33.65 35.41
CA ASN A 142 29.82 -34.10 35.13
C ASN A 142 29.23 -33.65 33.78
N SER A 143 30.07 -33.32 32.79
CA SER A 143 29.63 -32.96 31.43
C SER A 143 30.25 -33.88 30.38
N THR A 144 29.61 -34.01 29.23
CA THR A 144 30.22 -34.69 28.07
C THR A 144 31.44 -33.89 27.58
N PRO A 145 32.58 -34.54 27.28
CA PRO A 145 33.74 -33.84 26.74
C PRO A 145 33.41 -33.16 25.40
N LYS A 146 33.78 -31.88 25.25
CA LYS A 146 33.74 -31.21 23.94
C LYS A 146 35.02 -31.55 23.18
N GLU A 147 34.89 -32.15 22.01
CA GLU A 147 36.03 -32.57 21.20
C GLU A 147 36.24 -31.65 20.00
N LYS A 148 37.50 -31.47 19.58
CA LYS A 148 37.90 -30.84 18.32
C LYS A 148 38.98 -31.70 17.68
N ASP A 149 38.84 -31.99 16.40
CA ASP A 149 39.84 -32.72 15.62
C ASP A 149 40.51 -31.85 14.55
N VAL A 150 41.78 -32.14 14.26
CA VAL A 150 42.58 -31.44 13.26
C VAL A 150 43.44 -32.45 12.51
N TYR A 151 43.34 -32.46 11.17
CA TYR A 151 44.19 -33.28 10.31
C TYR A 151 45.44 -32.51 9.89
N GLU A 152 46.62 -33.07 10.20
CA GLU A 152 47.92 -32.48 9.90
C GLU A 152 48.67 -33.35 8.87
N PRO A 153 48.73 -32.94 7.59
CA PRO A 153 49.36 -33.72 6.53
C PRO A 153 50.89 -33.70 6.55
N TYR A 154 51.49 -32.67 7.17
CA TYR A 154 52.93 -32.42 7.11
C TYR A 154 53.58 -32.14 8.46
N LYS A 155 52.80 -32.11 9.54
CA LYS A 155 53.27 -31.80 10.89
C LYS A 155 52.96 -32.93 11.84
N ASN A 156 53.86 -33.13 12.80
CA ASN A 156 53.69 -34.06 13.91
C ASN A 156 53.12 -33.39 15.16
N PHE A 157 52.53 -32.20 15.02
CA PHE A 157 51.83 -31.49 16.08
C PHE A 157 50.68 -30.64 15.53
N SER A 158 49.73 -30.31 16.38
CA SER A 158 48.65 -29.36 16.07
C SER A 158 48.33 -28.44 17.25
N VAL A 159 47.63 -27.35 16.98
CA VAL A 159 47.27 -26.32 17.98
C VAL A 159 45.78 -25.98 17.86
N VAL A 160 45.07 -25.91 18.99
CA VAL A 160 43.64 -25.56 19.01
C VAL A 160 43.32 -24.61 20.17
N GLU A 161 42.27 -23.82 19.98
CA GLU A 161 41.74 -22.91 21.00
C GLU A 161 40.36 -23.36 21.50
N PHE A 162 40.16 -23.33 22.82
CA PHE A 162 38.85 -23.54 23.45
C PHE A 162 38.40 -22.29 24.19
N SER A 163 37.19 -21.81 23.91
CA SER A 163 36.59 -20.69 24.64
C SER A 163 36.27 -21.07 26.08
N VAL A 164 36.47 -20.12 27.00
CA VAL A 164 36.10 -20.23 28.41
C VAL A 164 34.69 -19.66 28.59
N GLU A 165 33.77 -20.50 29.07
CA GLU A 165 32.33 -20.18 29.18
C GLU A 165 31.95 -19.77 30.60
N GLU A 166 30.82 -19.08 30.77
CA GLU A 166 30.28 -18.73 32.09
C GLU A 166 30.05 -20.00 32.94
N GLY A 167 30.55 -19.99 34.17
CA GLY A 167 30.50 -21.12 35.10
C GLY A 167 31.54 -22.23 34.82
N ASP A 168 32.53 -21.98 33.97
CA ASP A 168 33.75 -22.80 33.94
C ASP A 168 34.64 -22.43 35.14
N ASN A 169 35.05 -23.43 35.93
CA ASN A 169 35.89 -23.23 37.11
C ASN A 169 37.27 -23.88 36.91
N ILE A 170 37.29 -25.21 36.78
CA ILE A 170 38.50 -25.99 36.50
C ILE A 170 38.25 -26.79 35.22
N LEU A 171 39.04 -26.51 34.20
CA LEU A 171 38.99 -27.18 32.91
C LEU A 171 40.08 -28.23 32.81
N GLN A 172 39.72 -29.42 32.34
CA GLN A 172 40.66 -30.51 32.12
C GLN A 172 40.77 -30.80 30.63
N PHE A 173 42.00 -30.90 30.12
CA PHE A 173 42.27 -31.16 28.72
C PHE A 173 43.14 -32.39 28.53
N ASP A 174 42.83 -33.21 27.54
CA ASP A 174 43.73 -34.22 27.00
C ASP A 174 43.68 -34.23 25.47
N CYS A 175 44.67 -34.88 24.85
CA CYS A 175 44.68 -35.11 23.42
C CYS A 175 45.12 -36.53 23.07
N PHE A 176 44.74 -36.99 21.88
CA PHE A 176 45.23 -38.22 21.29
C PHE A 176 45.34 -38.04 19.77
N ALA A 177 46.09 -38.88 19.09
CA ALA A 177 46.19 -38.84 17.64
C ALA A 177 45.85 -40.18 17.00
N LYS A 178 45.50 -40.12 15.72
CA LYS A 178 45.14 -41.27 14.91
C LYS A 178 45.84 -41.21 13.57
N ARG A 179 46.34 -42.34 13.09
CA ARG A 179 46.85 -42.54 11.74
C ARG A 179 45.93 -43.49 10.98
N THR A 180 45.49 -43.08 9.80
CA THR A 180 44.77 -43.96 8.88
C THR A 180 45.78 -44.70 8.00
N VAL A 181 45.66 -46.03 7.94
CA VAL A 181 46.47 -46.92 7.09
C VAL A 181 45.54 -47.71 6.15
N LYS A 182 46.07 -48.32 5.08
CA LYS A 182 45.24 -48.98 4.05
C LYS A 182 44.24 -50.02 4.60
N SER A 183 44.60 -50.73 5.67
CA SER A 183 43.79 -51.83 6.24
C SER A 183 43.29 -51.55 7.67
N GLY A 184 43.18 -50.28 8.07
CA GLY A 184 42.64 -49.89 9.38
C GLY A 184 43.14 -48.54 9.88
N SER A 185 43.22 -48.38 11.20
CA SER A 185 43.76 -47.16 11.80
C SER A 185 44.42 -47.45 13.13
N GLU A 186 45.53 -46.79 13.40
CA GLU A 186 46.22 -46.84 14.67
C GLU A 186 45.96 -45.57 15.46
N THR A 187 45.79 -45.72 16.77
CA THR A 187 45.47 -44.61 17.67
C THR A 187 46.48 -44.59 18.80
N SER A 188 46.93 -43.40 19.18
CA SER A 188 47.76 -43.23 20.36
C SER A 188 46.95 -43.41 21.64
N GLU A 189 47.64 -43.63 22.75
CA GLU A 189 47.04 -43.38 24.06
C GLU A 189 46.68 -41.90 24.23
N HIS A 190 45.85 -41.59 25.23
CA HIS A 190 45.60 -40.21 25.63
C HIS A 190 46.85 -39.61 26.31
N SER A 191 47.08 -38.32 26.06
CA SER A 191 48.08 -37.53 26.78
C SER A 191 47.80 -37.50 28.28
N ASN A 192 48.79 -37.06 29.05
CA ASN A 192 48.50 -36.63 30.41
C ASN A 192 47.52 -35.46 30.39
N LYS A 193 46.65 -35.41 31.38
CA LYS A 193 45.62 -34.39 31.51
C LYS A 193 46.22 -33.09 32.01
N THR A 194 45.98 -31.99 31.30
CA THR A 194 46.38 -30.64 31.68
C THR A 194 45.19 -29.91 32.32
N LEU A 195 45.42 -29.31 33.49
CA LEU A 195 44.42 -28.53 34.21
C LEU A 195 44.65 -27.04 33.96
N VAL A 196 43.56 -26.33 33.70
CA VAL A 196 43.54 -24.87 33.57
C VAL A 196 42.47 -24.31 34.50
N THR A 197 42.86 -23.41 35.39
CA THR A 197 41.95 -22.72 36.31
C THR A 197 41.36 -21.48 35.67
N VAL A 198 40.08 -21.23 35.93
CA VAL A 198 39.34 -20.07 35.43
C VAL A 198 39.09 -19.11 36.58
N ARG A 199 39.38 -17.82 36.35
CA ARG A 199 39.01 -16.74 37.27
C ARG A 199 37.88 -15.90 36.69
N GLU A 200 36.94 -15.53 37.53
CA GLU A 200 35.88 -14.60 37.15
C GLU A 200 36.43 -13.16 37.18
N PRO A 201 36.27 -12.38 36.09
CA PRO A 201 36.75 -11.00 36.04
C PRO A 201 35.86 -10.04 36.88
N PHE A 202 34.58 -10.38 37.00
CA PHE A 202 33.60 -9.66 37.82
C PHE A 202 32.46 -10.58 38.28
N ILE A 203 31.81 -10.18 39.37
CA ILE A 203 30.65 -10.87 39.94
C ILE A 203 29.38 -10.48 39.15
N LYS A 204 28.40 -11.38 39.09
CA LYS A 204 27.07 -11.10 38.53
C LYS A 204 26.50 -9.78 39.12
N PRO A 205 26.03 -8.83 38.29
CA PRO A 205 25.58 -7.52 38.76
C PRO A 205 24.33 -7.61 39.63
N ALA A 206 24.18 -6.67 40.57
CA ALA A 206 22.95 -6.44 41.32
C ALA A 206 22.18 -5.27 40.68
N LEU A 207 20.89 -5.47 40.38
CA LEU A 207 20.02 -4.45 39.83
C LEU A 207 18.87 -4.18 40.80
N ASN A 208 18.76 -2.93 41.27
CA ASN A 208 17.75 -2.49 42.21
C ASN A 208 16.98 -1.28 41.66
N ALA A 209 15.71 -1.14 42.03
CA ALA A 209 14.89 0.03 41.74
C ALA A 209 14.38 0.67 43.05
N LYS A 210 14.35 2.01 43.09
CA LYS A 210 13.81 2.81 44.18
C LYS A 210 12.72 3.74 43.65
N PRO A 211 11.47 3.66 44.15
CA PRO A 211 10.96 2.65 45.09
C PRO A 211 10.91 1.26 44.45
N SER A 212 10.96 0.20 45.27
CA SER A 212 11.00 -1.20 44.81
C SER A 212 9.62 -1.80 44.55
N SER A 213 8.56 -1.17 45.07
CA SER A 213 7.17 -1.61 44.91
C SER A 213 6.23 -0.39 44.99
N ASN A 214 4.96 -0.61 44.64
CA ASN A 214 3.89 0.41 44.69
C ASN A 214 4.21 1.67 43.87
N ILE A 215 4.88 1.50 42.73
CA ILE A 215 5.18 2.60 41.83
C ILE A 215 3.88 2.98 41.12
N THR A 216 3.49 4.24 41.22
CA THR A 216 2.37 4.80 40.46
C THR A 216 2.87 5.66 39.32
N GLU A 217 2.07 5.77 38.27
CA GLU A 217 2.33 6.68 37.15
C GLU A 217 2.61 8.10 37.66
N GLY A 218 3.74 8.69 37.25
CA GLY A 218 4.24 9.99 37.71
C GLY A 218 5.24 9.94 38.86
N ASP A 219 5.41 8.80 39.54
CA ASP A 219 6.46 8.65 40.54
C ASP A 219 7.85 8.65 39.88
N ARG A 220 8.87 9.15 40.59
CA ARG A 220 10.26 9.10 40.11
C ARG A 220 10.89 7.76 40.53
N ILE A 221 11.23 6.92 39.55
CA ILE A 221 11.94 5.66 39.75
C ILE A 221 13.44 5.90 39.54
N GLN A 222 14.27 5.37 40.43
CA GLN A 222 15.72 5.33 40.30
C GLN A 222 16.22 3.88 40.24
N PHE A 223 16.87 3.53 39.14
CA PHE A 223 17.58 2.27 38.95
C PHE A 223 19.04 2.43 39.38
N GLU A 224 19.52 1.41 40.08
CA GLU A 224 20.89 1.28 40.54
C GLU A 224 21.41 -0.10 40.15
N CYS A 225 22.37 -0.14 39.23
CA CYS A 225 23.06 -1.37 38.88
C CYS A 225 24.52 -1.32 39.31
N SER A 226 24.96 -2.34 40.04
CA SER A 226 26.33 -2.42 40.56
C SER A 226 26.96 -3.79 40.35
N THR A 227 28.28 -3.83 40.23
CA THR A 227 29.07 -5.07 40.20
C THR A 227 30.38 -4.91 40.97
N VAL A 228 30.96 -6.03 41.39
CA VAL A 228 32.31 -6.09 41.96
C VAL A 228 33.24 -6.63 40.89
N VAL A 229 34.28 -5.85 40.59
CA VAL A 229 35.22 -6.08 39.50
C VAL A 229 36.61 -6.34 40.09
N ALA A 230 37.31 -7.34 39.57
CA ALA A 230 38.69 -7.62 39.96
C ALA A 230 39.67 -6.56 39.42
N GLN A 231 39.45 -6.10 38.17
CA GLN A 231 40.27 -5.09 37.50
C GLN A 231 39.38 -4.08 36.75
N MET A 232 39.51 -2.79 37.08
CA MET A 232 38.76 -1.69 36.48
C MET A 232 39.39 -1.25 35.15
N ARG A 233 39.23 -2.04 34.08
CA ARG A 233 39.62 -1.68 32.71
C ARG A 233 38.68 -2.35 31.72
N ASP A 234 38.24 -1.62 30.71
CA ASP A 234 37.40 -2.11 29.62
C ASP A 234 36.08 -2.74 30.12
N ILE A 235 35.56 -2.24 31.25
CA ILE A 235 34.27 -2.69 31.80
C ILE A 235 33.16 -1.74 31.36
N GLU A 236 32.04 -2.28 30.92
CA GLU A 236 30.84 -1.52 30.56
C GLU A 236 29.62 -2.04 31.33
N ILE A 237 28.92 -1.17 32.05
CA ILE A 237 27.65 -1.48 32.71
C ILE A 237 26.53 -0.83 31.90
N ILE A 238 25.60 -1.65 31.41
CA ILE A 238 24.50 -1.25 30.52
C ILE A 238 23.18 -1.57 31.20
N LEU A 239 22.34 -0.56 31.38
CA LEU A 239 20.94 -0.72 31.76
C LEU A 239 20.08 -0.65 30.50
N GLN A 240 19.36 -1.73 30.22
CA GLN A 240 18.46 -1.83 29.08
C GLN A 240 17.07 -2.28 29.50
N LYS A 241 16.08 -1.91 28.69
CA LYS A 241 14.70 -2.38 28.79
C LYS A 241 14.28 -2.82 27.40
N ASN A 242 13.83 -4.06 27.26
CA ASN A 242 13.63 -4.70 25.97
C ASN A 242 14.91 -4.67 25.11
N LYS A 243 14.88 -3.97 23.97
CA LYS A 243 16.03 -3.78 23.06
C LYS A 243 16.62 -2.37 23.11
N THR A 244 16.21 -1.55 24.07
CA THR A 244 16.62 -0.15 24.17
C THR A 244 17.56 0.03 25.36
N ILE A 245 18.74 0.60 25.10
CA ILE A 245 19.68 1.01 26.15
C ILE A 245 19.17 2.30 26.77
N LEU A 246 18.91 2.28 28.07
CA LEU A 246 18.48 3.45 28.84
C LEU A 246 19.67 4.30 29.29
N LYS A 247 20.75 3.62 29.69
CA LYS A 247 22.01 4.25 30.09
C LYS A 247 23.14 3.23 30.03
N SER A 248 24.36 3.70 29.74
CA SER A 248 25.61 2.93 29.87
C SER A 248 26.64 3.78 30.64
N VAL A 249 27.55 3.11 31.36
CA VAL A 249 28.74 3.71 31.96
C VAL A 249 29.95 2.80 31.68
N GLN A 250 31.09 3.40 31.37
CA GLN A 250 32.36 2.71 31.14
C GLN A 250 33.30 2.92 32.32
N ASP A 251 34.09 1.91 32.65
CA ASP A 251 35.10 1.91 33.72
C ASP A 251 34.56 2.39 35.08
N ASP A 252 33.30 2.09 35.37
CA ASP A 252 32.62 2.38 36.63
C ASP A 252 32.02 1.10 37.24
N LYS A 253 31.86 1.08 38.57
CA LYS A 253 31.24 -0.03 39.32
C LYS A 253 29.75 0.18 39.55
N LEU A 254 29.23 1.38 39.25
CA LEU A 254 27.87 1.78 39.62
C LEU A 254 27.19 2.62 38.53
N LEU A 255 26.11 2.10 37.96
CA LEU A 255 25.21 2.83 37.09
C LEU A 255 23.98 3.30 37.86
N LYS A 256 23.70 4.62 37.80
CA LYS A 256 22.45 5.21 38.29
C LYS A 256 21.65 5.85 37.16
N TYR A 257 20.36 5.51 37.06
CA TYR A 257 19.43 6.06 36.07
C TYR A 257 18.11 6.44 36.76
N SER A 258 17.53 7.58 36.42
CA SER A 258 16.24 8.01 36.99
C SER A 258 15.30 8.46 35.90
N ALA A 259 14.04 8.07 36.00
CA ALA A 259 12.97 8.43 35.09
C ALA A 259 11.66 8.66 35.85
N VAL A 260 10.74 9.40 35.22
CA VAL A 260 9.36 9.53 35.71
C VAL A 260 8.58 8.34 35.16
N ALA A 261 7.91 7.59 36.03
CA ALA A 261 7.21 6.36 35.69
C ALA A 261 6.02 6.62 34.77
N THR A 262 5.96 5.93 33.65
CA THR A 262 4.76 5.81 32.81
C THR A 262 4.20 4.39 32.90
N LEU A 263 2.95 4.18 32.45
CA LEU A 263 2.39 2.83 32.36
C LEU A 263 3.22 1.90 31.45
N GLU A 264 3.84 2.47 30.42
CA GLU A 264 4.73 1.76 29.50
C GLU A 264 6.04 1.33 30.17
N ASP A 265 6.37 1.87 31.35
CA ASP A 265 7.54 1.53 32.16
C ASP A 265 7.43 0.24 32.96
N SER A 266 6.27 -0.40 32.93
CA SER A 266 6.11 -1.76 33.43
C SER A 266 6.85 -2.77 32.54
N GLY A 267 7.53 -3.73 33.16
CA GLY A 267 8.19 -4.84 32.48
C GLY A 267 9.58 -5.17 33.03
N GLU A 268 10.30 -6.00 32.26
CA GLU A 268 11.62 -6.50 32.62
C GLU A 268 12.73 -5.52 32.22
N TYR A 269 13.46 -5.05 33.23
CA TYR A 269 14.70 -4.30 33.08
C TYR A 269 15.87 -5.26 33.22
N LEU A 270 16.90 -5.04 32.43
CA LEU A 270 18.06 -5.89 32.35
C LEU A 270 19.31 -5.05 32.56
N CYS A 271 20.12 -5.42 33.54
CA CYS A 271 21.44 -4.87 33.70
C CYS A 271 22.46 -5.89 33.21
N LYS A 272 23.26 -5.46 32.23
CA LYS A 272 24.31 -6.23 31.60
C LYS A 272 25.65 -5.60 31.95
N VAL A 273 26.61 -6.42 32.34
CA VAL A 273 27.99 -6.00 32.57
C VAL A 273 28.89 -6.77 31.63
N GLU A 274 29.70 -6.06 30.86
CA GLU A 274 30.62 -6.64 29.87
C GLU A 274 32.05 -6.25 30.19
N GLN A 275 32.99 -7.20 30.05
CA GLN A 275 34.43 -6.95 30.07
C GLN A 275 35.10 -7.90 29.07
N GLY A 276 35.56 -7.34 27.95
CA GLY A 276 36.04 -8.14 26.82
C GLY A 276 34.96 -9.05 26.24
N ARG A 277 35.12 -10.37 26.38
CA ARG A 277 34.13 -11.38 25.95
C ARG A 277 33.25 -11.91 27.09
N ALA A 278 33.55 -11.57 28.34
CA ALA A 278 32.73 -11.94 29.48
C ALA A 278 31.53 -10.99 29.56
N SER A 279 30.33 -11.55 29.73
CA SER A 279 29.09 -10.78 29.83
C SER A 279 28.14 -11.45 30.83
N LYS A 280 27.88 -10.80 31.97
CA LYS A 280 26.90 -11.30 32.96
C LYS A 280 25.70 -10.36 33.06
N THR A 281 24.54 -10.94 33.32
CA THR A 281 23.27 -10.22 33.25
C THR A 281 22.35 -10.53 34.44
N THR A 282 21.68 -9.50 34.95
CA THR A 282 20.62 -9.59 35.97
C THR A 282 19.36 -8.89 35.49
N LYS A 283 18.20 -9.42 35.87
CA LYS A 283 16.88 -8.94 35.47
C LYS A 283 16.10 -8.45 36.69
N LEU A 284 15.29 -7.41 36.52
CA LEU A 284 14.38 -6.87 37.52
C LEU A 284 13.05 -6.54 36.85
N ASN A 285 11.95 -7.10 37.34
CA ASN A 285 10.61 -6.77 36.86
C ASN A 285 10.04 -5.60 37.66
N VAL A 286 9.58 -4.56 36.96
CA VAL A 286 8.96 -3.37 37.55
C VAL A 286 7.49 -3.31 37.13
N VAL A 287 6.61 -2.99 38.07
CA VAL A 287 5.17 -2.83 37.80
C VAL A 287 4.77 -1.42 38.19
N VAL A 288 4.23 -0.68 37.22
CA VAL A 288 3.71 0.68 37.41
C VAL A 288 2.19 0.63 37.38
N SER A 289 1.57 1.04 38.47
CA SER A 289 0.11 1.13 38.61
C SER A 289 -0.42 2.43 38.01
N GLU A 290 -1.60 2.35 37.37
CA GLU A 290 -2.28 3.53 36.84
C GLU A 290 -2.69 4.48 37.97
N LEU A 291 -2.32 5.76 37.87
CA LEU A 291 -2.66 6.75 38.90
C LEU A 291 -4.17 7.07 38.91
N PHE A 292 -4.77 7.25 37.73
CA PHE A 292 -6.19 7.47 37.53
C PHE A 292 -6.59 7.11 36.08
N PRO A 293 -7.82 6.63 35.83
CA PRO A 293 -8.25 6.28 34.47
C PRO A 293 -8.40 7.52 33.58
N LYS A 294 -8.41 7.33 32.26
CA LYS A 294 -8.67 8.44 31.31
C LYS A 294 -10.03 9.12 31.59
N PRO A 295 -10.11 10.45 31.53
CA PRO A 295 -11.37 11.16 31.77
C PRO A 295 -12.39 10.87 30.68
N ILE A 296 -13.67 11.03 31.02
CA ILE A 296 -14.81 10.90 30.12
C ILE A 296 -15.46 12.27 29.98
N LEU A 297 -15.56 12.75 28.75
CA LEU A 297 -16.34 13.94 28.42
C LEU A 297 -17.76 13.51 28.07
N ALA A 298 -18.75 14.01 28.80
CA ALA A 298 -20.17 13.86 28.51
C ALA A 298 -20.72 15.19 27.98
N ALA A 299 -21.56 15.12 26.95
CA ALA A 299 -22.30 16.26 26.42
C ALA A 299 -23.80 16.07 26.71
N SER A 300 -24.50 17.16 27.01
CA SER A 300 -25.96 17.13 27.21
C SER A 300 -26.69 16.65 25.95
N MET A 301 -26.23 17.08 24.77
CA MET A 301 -26.70 16.63 23.45
C MET A 301 -25.55 16.69 22.45
N SER A 302 -25.61 15.85 21.41
CA SER A 302 -24.63 15.84 20.30
C SER A 302 -25.09 16.59 19.06
N MET A 303 -26.40 16.85 18.95
CA MET A 303 -27.03 17.63 17.88
C MET A 303 -27.88 18.73 18.51
N LEU A 304 -27.60 19.98 18.16
CA LEU A 304 -28.29 21.14 18.72
C LEU A 304 -28.69 22.12 17.62
N ASP A 305 -29.74 22.86 17.89
CA ASP A 305 -30.06 24.06 17.12
C ASP A 305 -29.18 25.23 17.58
N GLU A 306 -28.91 26.17 16.68
CA GLU A 306 -28.22 27.41 17.00
C GLU A 306 -28.91 28.17 18.16
N ASN A 307 -28.11 28.81 19.01
CA ASN A 307 -28.53 29.53 20.21
C ASN A 307 -29.13 28.66 21.33
N LYS A 308 -29.12 27.32 21.20
CA LYS A 308 -29.43 26.40 22.31
C LYS A 308 -28.22 26.25 23.24
N GLU A 309 -28.50 25.76 24.44
CA GLU A 309 -27.50 25.57 25.48
C GLU A 309 -26.88 24.16 25.40
N LEU A 310 -25.55 24.11 25.28
CA LEU A 310 -24.76 22.89 25.39
C LEU A 310 -24.08 22.87 26.76
N THR A 311 -24.21 21.75 27.47
CA THR A 311 -23.43 21.49 28.69
C THR A 311 -22.46 20.34 28.42
N LEU A 312 -21.17 20.60 28.63
CA LEU A 312 -20.09 19.64 28.61
C LEU A 312 -19.63 19.38 30.05
N SER A 313 -19.58 18.12 30.46
CA SER A 313 -19.18 17.69 31.80
C SER A 313 -18.09 16.64 31.70
N CYS A 314 -16.93 16.92 32.28
CA CYS A 314 -15.81 16.00 32.34
C CYS A 314 -15.82 15.24 33.67
N SER A 315 -15.58 13.94 33.65
CA SER A 315 -15.50 13.13 34.87
C SER A 315 -14.41 12.07 34.78
N ILE A 316 -13.96 11.58 35.92
CA ILE A 316 -13.01 10.47 36.04
C ILE A 316 -13.66 9.47 36.98
N SER A 317 -13.82 8.24 36.54
CA SER A 317 -14.42 7.17 37.34
C SER A 317 -13.65 6.98 38.65
N GLY A 318 -14.34 7.11 39.79
CA GLY A 318 -13.73 6.95 41.12
C GLY A 318 -12.79 8.08 41.56
N PHE A 319 -12.67 9.19 40.83
CA PHE A 319 -11.71 10.26 41.14
C PHE A 319 -12.36 11.66 41.16
N GLN A 320 -12.26 12.36 42.30
CA GLN A 320 -12.97 13.63 42.52
C GLN A 320 -12.06 14.87 42.43
N LYS A 321 -10.80 14.77 42.86
CA LYS A 321 -9.85 15.89 42.95
C LYS A 321 -8.87 15.90 41.77
N ALA A 322 -9.25 16.55 40.68
CA ALA A 322 -8.37 16.75 39.50
C ALA A 322 -8.60 18.15 38.92
N ASN A 323 -7.57 18.70 38.27
CA ASN A 323 -7.72 19.93 37.50
C ASN A 323 -8.24 19.57 36.11
N PHE A 324 -9.36 20.16 35.71
CA PHE A 324 -10.02 19.87 34.44
C PHE A 324 -9.89 21.03 33.47
N SER A 325 -9.73 20.71 32.19
CA SER A 325 -9.86 21.68 31.11
C SER A 325 -10.62 21.08 29.95
N ILE A 326 -11.46 21.90 29.30
CA ILE A 326 -12.27 21.53 28.16
C ILE A 326 -11.76 22.29 26.94
N LEU A 327 -11.52 21.56 25.85
CA LEU A 327 -10.92 22.07 24.63
C LEU A 327 -11.72 21.62 23.41
N ARG A 328 -11.59 22.38 22.32
CA ARG A 328 -12.07 22.00 20.98
C ARG A 328 -10.89 21.71 20.07
N LYS A 329 -10.86 20.51 19.49
CA LYS A 329 -9.85 20.07 18.51
C LYS A 329 -10.02 20.88 17.21
N LYS A 330 -8.92 21.42 16.68
CA LYS A 330 -8.86 22.08 15.37
C LYS A 330 -7.53 21.73 14.70
N SER A 331 -7.54 21.64 13.36
CA SER A 331 -6.37 21.20 12.57
C SER A 331 -5.10 22.06 12.74
N GLY A 332 -5.20 23.26 13.33
CA GLY A 332 -4.08 24.18 13.58
C GLY A 332 -3.75 24.39 15.06
N GLY A 333 -4.26 23.52 15.95
CA GLY A 333 -4.04 23.60 17.40
C GLY A 333 -5.35 23.59 18.19
N ASP A 334 -5.29 23.05 19.40
CA ASP A 334 -6.46 22.90 20.27
C ASP A 334 -6.88 24.25 20.86
N ILE A 335 -8.18 24.57 20.76
CA ILE A 335 -8.75 25.80 21.32
C ILE A 335 -9.17 25.53 22.75
N TRP A 336 -8.54 26.21 23.71
CA TRP A 336 -8.93 26.20 25.12
C TRP A 336 -10.23 26.95 25.33
N LEU A 337 -11.24 26.27 25.89
CA LEU A 337 -12.55 26.87 26.14
C LEU A 337 -12.72 27.27 27.60
N LYS A 338 -12.36 26.37 28.53
CA LYS A 338 -12.51 26.61 29.96
C LYS A 338 -11.65 25.67 30.82
N ASN A 339 -11.10 26.20 31.91
CA ASN A 339 -10.40 25.44 32.95
C ASN A 339 -11.39 25.04 34.05
N SER A 340 -12.33 24.15 33.71
CA SER A 340 -13.38 23.71 34.61
C SER A 340 -13.82 22.30 34.26
N ARG A 341 -14.36 21.59 35.25
CA ARG A 341 -15.04 20.30 35.06
C ARG A 341 -16.24 20.42 34.13
N ASN A 342 -16.99 21.51 34.26
CA ASN A 342 -18.22 21.78 33.51
C ASN A 342 -18.10 23.07 32.70
N LEU A 343 -18.60 23.03 31.46
CA LEU A 343 -18.75 24.18 30.58
C LEU A 343 -20.19 24.18 30.05
N THR A 344 -20.90 25.28 30.28
CA THR A 344 -22.21 25.55 29.72
C THR A 344 -22.12 26.78 28.84
N MET A 345 -22.56 26.68 27.59
CA MET A 345 -22.53 27.79 26.64
C MET A 345 -23.67 27.72 25.63
N ARG A 346 -24.05 28.88 25.09
CA ARG A 346 -24.97 28.96 23.94
C ARG A 346 -24.18 28.78 22.66
N VAL A 347 -24.57 27.79 21.86
CA VAL A 347 -23.77 27.36 20.70
C VAL A 347 -24.14 28.10 19.43
N ASN A 348 -23.13 28.41 18.60
CA ASN A 348 -23.29 28.85 17.22
C ASN A 348 -22.95 27.70 16.24
N VAL A 349 -23.34 27.81 14.97
CA VAL A 349 -22.92 26.86 13.90
C VAL A 349 -21.40 26.68 13.85
N ASN A 350 -20.64 27.75 14.08
CA ASN A 350 -19.17 27.73 14.13
C ASN A 350 -18.59 26.90 15.29
N ASP A 351 -19.43 26.53 16.26
CA ASP A 351 -19.04 25.65 17.36
C ASP A 351 -19.19 24.17 17.02
N THR A 352 -19.62 23.84 15.80
CA THR A 352 -19.57 22.46 15.28
C THR A 352 -18.13 21.97 15.27
N GLY A 353 -17.89 20.82 15.90
CA GLY A 353 -16.54 20.29 16.00
C GLY A 353 -16.39 19.17 17.01
N SER A 354 -15.13 18.80 17.26
CA SER A 354 -14.77 17.75 18.20
C SER A 354 -14.21 18.36 19.48
N TYR A 355 -14.77 17.95 20.60
CA TYR A 355 -14.45 18.44 21.93
C TYR A 355 -13.79 17.34 22.75
N ILE A 356 -12.80 17.71 23.56
CA ILE A 356 -12.14 16.82 24.52
C ILE A 356 -12.06 17.51 25.88
N CYS A 357 -11.84 16.72 26.93
CA CYS A 357 -11.35 17.26 28.18
C CYS A 357 -10.01 16.64 28.56
N LYS A 358 -9.20 17.44 29.24
CA LYS A 358 -7.96 17.02 29.90
C LYS A 358 -8.20 17.03 31.40
N ALA A 359 -7.68 16.01 32.07
CA ALA A 359 -7.63 15.93 33.51
C ALA A 359 -6.18 15.84 33.97
N GLU A 360 -5.81 16.66 34.93
CA GLU A 360 -4.48 16.68 35.53
C GLU A 360 -4.54 16.29 37.00
N VAL A 361 -3.72 15.32 37.38
CA VAL A 361 -3.54 14.84 38.76
C VAL A 361 -2.04 14.68 39.01
N LYS A 362 -1.51 15.36 40.04
CA LYS A 362 -0.08 15.33 40.40
C LYS A 362 0.86 15.59 39.19
N GLY A 363 0.50 16.50 38.29
CA GLY A 363 1.28 16.83 37.09
C GLY A 363 1.13 15.85 35.91
N ILE A 364 0.39 14.76 36.06
CA ILE A 364 0.07 13.82 34.98
C ILE A 364 -1.23 14.23 34.31
N VAL A 365 -1.19 14.45 33.00
CA VAL A 365 -2.32 14.90 32.18
C VAL A 365 -2.82 13.77 31.30
N LYS A 366 -4.11 13.44 31.40
CA LYS A 366 -4.79 12.47 30.51
C LYS A 366 -5.92 13.14 29.72
N GLU A 367 -6.05 12.76 28.45
CA GLU A 367 -7.10 13.24 27.54
C GLU A 367 -8.27 12.26 27.44
N SER A 368 -9.48 12.81 27.33
CA SER A 368 -10.70 12.05 27.05
C SER A 368 -10.78 11.63 25.59
N LYS A 369 -11.64 10.64 25.30
CA LYS A 369 -12.09 10.43 23.92
C LYS A 369 -12.82 11.68 23.40
N PRO A 370 -12.69 12.00 22.10
CA PRO A 370 -13.38 13.13 21.50
C PRO A 370 -14.90 12.93 21.41
N VAL A 371 -15.66 13.98 21.71
CA VAL A 371 -17.11 14.07 21.51
C VAL A 371 -17.40 15.05 20.39
N ARG A 372 -18.14 14.61 19.36
CA ARG A 372 -18.51 15.48 18.22
C ARG A 372 -19.85 16.16 18.49
N ILE A 373 -19.87 17.48 18.38
CA ILE A 373 -21.07 18.31 18.48
C ILE A 373 -21.37 18.89 17.11
N ASN A 374 -22.62 18.77 16.66
CA ASN A 374 -23.11 19.37 15.42
C ASN A 374 -24.20 20.39 15.75
N VAL A 375 -24.05 21.60 15.24
CA VAL A 375 -24.97 22.72 15.47
C VAL A 375 -25.61 23.14 14.15
N TYR A 376 -26.94 23.19 14.11
CA TYR A 376 -27.70 23.49 12.89
C TYR A 376 -28.37 24.86 13.00
N ALA A 377 -28.25 25.67 11.95
CA ALA A 377 -29.09 26.85 11.72
C ALA A 377 -30.33 26.46 10.90
N PRO A 378 -31.49 27.12 11.12
CA PRO A 378 -32.71 26.85 10.38
C PRO A 378 -32.57 27.17 8.90
N VAL A 379 -33.26 26.41 8.05
CA VAL A 379 -33.40 26.74 6.63
C VAL A 379 -34.30 27.96 6.44
N SER A 380 -33.95 28.82 5.48
CA SER A 380 -34.83 29.90 5.02
C SER A 380 -36.00 29.36 4.19
N LYS A 381 -37.04 30.17 3.98
CA LYS A 381 -38.07 29.87 2.99
C LYS A 381 -37.43 29.75 1.60
N PRO A 382 -37.50 28.60 0.92
CA PRO A 382 -36.82 28.44 -0.36
C PRO A 382 -37.51 29.25 -1.46
N THR A 383 -36.72 29.67 -2.43
CA THR A 383 -37.16 30.37 -3.64
C THR A 383 -37.14 29.41 -4.81
N LEU A 384 -38.28 29.22 -5.49
CA LEU A 384 -38.42 28.38 -6.68
C LEU A 384 -38.56 29.30 -7.90
N SER A 385 -37.74 29.07 -8.92
CA SER A 385 -37.74 29.87 -10.15
C SER A 385 -37.40 29.03 -11.37
N VAL A 386 -37.77 29.51 -12.55
CA VAL A 386 -37.39 28.90 -13.83
C VAL A 386 -36.00 29.39 -14.22
N VAL A 387 -35.14 28.49 -14.68
CA VAL A 387 -33.75 28.83 -15.06
C VAL A 387 -33.69 29.83 -16.22
N SER A 388 -34.66 29.79 -17.15
CA SER A 388 -34.79 30.75 -18.26
C SER A 388 -35.25 32.15 -17.82
N GLY A 389 -35.59 32.35 -16.54
CA GLY A 389 -36.00 33.63 -15.96
C GLY A 389 -37.49 33.96 -16.08
N LEU A 390 -38.19 33.45 -17.11
CA LEU A 390 -39.64 33.66 -17.29
C LEU A 390 -40.43 32.40 -16.92
N PRO A 391 -41.62 32.53 -16.29
CA PRO A 391 -42.48 31.42 -15.94
C PRO A 391 -43.29 30.91 -17.16
N GLU A 392 -42.64 30.73 -18.30
CA GLU A 392 -43.25 30.26 -19.54
C GLU A 392 -42.46 29.07 -20.13
N VAL A 393 -43.16 28.15 -20.77
CA VAL A 393 -42.56 27.00 -21.46
C VAL A 393 -43.36 26.62 -22.69
N VAL A 394 -42.69 26.23 -23.77
CA VAL A 394 -43.34 25.73 -24.98
C VAL A 394 -43.78 24.28 -24.78
N LEU A 395 -44.99 23.94 -25.22
CA LEU A 395 -45.54 22.59 -25.12
C LEU A 395 -44.57 21.53 -25.68
N GLY A 396 -44.30 20.48 -24.89
CA GLY A 396 -43.37 19.41 -25.26
C GLY A 396 -41.87 19.76 -25.16
N LYS A 397 -41.51 20.94 -24.65
CA LYS A 397 -40.13 21.28 -24.28
C LYS A 397 -39.92 21.09 -22.77
N PRO A 398 -38.72 20.68 -22.34
CA PRO A 398 -38.44 20.46 -20.93
C PRO A 398 -38.37 21.79 -20.17
N LEU A 399 -38.90 21.79 -18.94
CA LEU A 399 -38.85 22.92 -18.02
C LEU A 399 -37.80 22.68 -16.94
N GLN A 400 -36.82 23.57 -16.85
CA GLN A 400 -35.78 23.52 -15.83
C GLN A 400 -36.05 24.52 -14.70
N LEU A 401 -36.10 24.00 -13.47
CA LEU A 401 -36.46 24.74 -12.26
C LEU A 401 -35.30 24.69 -11.26
N ILE A 402 -35.07 25.79 -10.56
CA ILE A 402 -34.08 25.89 -9.49
C ILE A 402 -34.77 26.29 -8.19
N CYS A 403 -34.52 25.53 -7.14
CA CYS A 403 -34.98 25.79 -5.78
C CYS A 403 -33.80 26.11 -4.88
N ARG A 404 -33.78 27.30 -4.27
CA ARG A 404 -32.65 27.79 -3.47
C ARG A 404 -33.08 28.16 -2.06
N SER A 405 -32.33 27.71 -1.05
CA SER A 405 -32.41 28.23 0.33
C SER A 405 -31.16 29.05 0.62
N VAL A 406 -31.34 30.32 1.01
CA VAL A 406 -30.23 31.25 1.30
C VAL A 406 -29.59 30.95 2.65
N MET A 407 -30.39 30.51 3.62
CA MET A 407 -29.92 30.13 4.96
C MET A 407 -30.14 28.64 5.24
N GLY A 408 -29.37 28.11 6.19
CA GLY A 408 -29.47 26.75 6.72
C GLY A 408 -28.12 26.05 6.74
N THR A 409 -27.88 25.24 7.77
CA THR A 409 -26.67 24.40 7.82
C THR A 409 -26.83 23.19 6.90
N PRO A 410 -25.89 22.94 5.98
CA PRO A 410 -25.88 21.75 5.13
C PRO A 410 -25.69 20.43 5.92
N PRO A 411 -26.07 19.28 5.33
CA PRO A 411 -26.72 19.13 4.03
C PRO A 411 -28.22 19.50 4.08
N ILE A 412 -28.72 20.19 3.05
CA ILE A 412 -30.13 20.57 2.91
C ILE A 412 -30.82 19.61 1.94
N THR A 413 -31.92 19.03 2.37
CA THR A 413 -32.81 18.21 1.56
C THR A 413 -33.87 19.08 0.90
N PHE A 414 -33.86 19.12 -0.42
CA PHE A 414 -34.86 19.79 -1.26
C PHE A 414 -35.83 18.77 -1.84
N ARG A 415 -37.13 18.97 -1.65
CA ARG A 415 -38.20 18.14 -2.22
C ARG A 415 -38.99 18.97 -3.23
N PHE A 416 -39.14 18.45 -4.44
CA PHE A 416 -39.85 19.12 -5.52
C PHE A 416 -41.22 18.51 -5.76
N TYR A 417 -42.20 19.38 -5.93
CA TYR A 417 -43.61 19.05 -6.07
C TYR A 417 -44.17 19.63 -7.36
N LYS A 418 -44.95 18.81 -8.08
CA LYS A 418 -45.83 19.24 -9.18
C LYS A 418 -47.27 19.04 -8.73
N GLY A 419 -47.97 20.11 -8.39
CA GLY A 419 -49.23 20.02 -7.65
C GLY A 419 -49.02 19.43 -6.24
N THR A 420 -49.65 18.29 -5.95
CA THR A 420 -49.51 17.56 -4.69
C THR A 420 -48.43 16.48 -4.72
N ASP A 421 -47.96 16.11 -5.91
CA ASP A 421 -47.12 14.94 -6.10
C ASP A 421 -45.65 15.29 -5.89
N VAL A 422 -44.97 14.52 -5.04
CA VAL A 422 -43.51 14.59 -4.90
C VAL A 422 -42.87 13.96 -6.12
N LYS A 423 -42.15 14.75 -6.91
CA LYS A 423 -41.47 14.27 -8.12
C LYS A 423 -40.04 13.87 -7.87
N LYS A 424 -39.30 14.64 -7.05
CA LYS A 424 -37.87 14.39 -6.81
C LYS A 424 -37.42 14.93 -5.46
N THR A 425 -36.45 14.25 -4.87
CA THR A 425 -35.72 14.73 -3.68
C THR A 425 -34.24 14.82 -4.01
N VAL A 426 -33.61 15.93 -3.67
CA VAL A 426 -32.18 16.20 -3.92
C VAL A 426 -31.56 16.73 -2.64
N ILE A 427 -30.38 16.25 -2.28
CA ILE A 427 -29.62 16.75 -1.14
C ILE A 427 -28.46 17.57 -1.68
N ASN A 428 -28.37 18.83 -1.27
CA ASN A 428 -27.30 19.75 -1.67
C ASN A 428 -27.12 20.83 -0.59
N ASP A 429 -26.10 21.66 -0.71
CA ASP A 429 -25.76 22.62 0.33
C ASP A 429 -26.60 23.89 0.28
N THR A 430 -27.01 24.33 -0.91
CA THR A 430 -27.65 25.64 -1.10
C THR A 430 -28.84 25.64 -2.05
N TYR A 431 -28.83 24.81 -3.10
CA TYR A 431 -29.92 24.74 -4.07
C TYR A 431 -30.04 23.37 -4.72
N ALA A 432 -31.20 23.09 -5.31
CA ALA A 432 -31.43 21.92 -6.14
C ALA A 432 -32.05 22.33 -7.48
N THR A 433 -31.65 21.61 -8.53
CA THR A 433 -32.18 21.78 -9.88
C THR A 433 -33.09 20.61 -10.24
N PHE A 434 -34.24 20.91 -10.81
CA PHE A 434 -35.25 19.95 -11.22
C PHE A 434 -35.55 20.14 -12.70
N LEU A 435 -35.80 19.02 -13.39
CA LEU A 435 -36.17 19.00 -14.80
C LEU A 435 -37.52 18.30 -14.90
N ASP A 436 -38.49 18.97 -15.52
CA ASP A 436 -39.79 18.39 -15.86
C ASP A 436 -39.90 18.28 -17.38
N GLU A 437 -39.86 17.06 -17.89
CA GLU A 437 -39.92 16.76 -19.32
C GLU A 437 -41.36 16.55 -19.81
N ASP A 438 -42.27 16.23 -18.88
CA ASP A 438 -43.67 15.88 -19.16
C ASP A 438 -44.58 17.11 -19.01
N ILE A 439 -44.37 18.12 -19.83
CA ILE A 439 -45.22 19.33 -19.85
C ILE A 439 -46.48 19.09 -20.68
N GLY A 440 -47.61 18.91 -20.01
CA GLY A 440 -48.93 18.76 -20.61
C GLY A 440 -49.62 20.09 -20.90
N GLN A 441 -50.55 20.08 -21.88
CA GLN A 441 -51.36 21.26 -22.25
C GLN A 441 -52.24 21.79 -21.09
N ASN A 442 -52.52 20.94 -20.09
CA ASN A 442 -53.36 21.26 -18.94
C ASN A 442 -52.59 21.24 -17.61
N ASP A 443 -51.25 21.36 -17.65
CA ASP A 443 -50.40 21.50 -16.46
C ASP A 443 -50.56 22.88 -15.81
N LYS A 444 -51.77 23.16 -15.33
CA LYS A 444 -52.08 24.27 -14.41
C LYS A 444 -51.71 23.94 -12.96
N ARG A 445 -51.10 22.77 -12.73
CA ARG A 445 -50.65 22.29 -11.41
C ARG A 445 -49.38 23.07 -11.07
N GLY A 446 -49.50 24.08 -10.21
CA GLY A 446 -48.36 24.89 -9.79
C GLY A 446 -47.24 24.05 -9.15
N TYR A 447 -46.00 24.52 -9.30
CA TYR A 447 -44.81 23.87 -8.75
C TYR A 447 -44.49 24.41 -7.37
N LYS A 448 -43.98 23.54 -6.50
CA LYS A 448 -43.54 23.92 -5.15
C LYS A 448 -42.27 23.18 -4.79
N CYS A 449 -41.46 23.77 -3.94
CA CYS A 449 -40.28 23.13 -3.40
C CYS A 449 -40.17 23.34 -1.90
N ASP A 450 -39.79 22.30 -1.17
CA ASP A 450 -39.58 22.35 0.28
C ASP A 450 -38.10 22.13 0.58
N ALA A 451 -37.53 22.92 1.49
CA ALA A 451 -36.17 22.76 2.00
C ALA A 451 -36.21 22.30 3.46
N ARG A 452 -35.35 21.35 3.84
CA ARG A 452 -35.24 20.82 5.20
C ARG A 452 -33.79 20.44 5.54
N ASN A 453 -33.35 20.73 6.75
CA ASN A 453 -32.14 20.17 7.34
C ASN A 453 -32.45 19.52 8.70
N ASN A 454 -31.42 19.21 9.49
CA ASN A 454 -31.56 18.59 10.81
C ASN A 454 -31.97 19.56 11.93
N HIS A 455 -32.25 20.82 11.63
CA HIS A 455 -32.76 21.78 12.60
C HIS A 455 -34.21 21.45 13.00
N SER A 456 -34.59 21.71 14.26
CA SER A 456 -35.92 21.35 14.79
C SER A 456 -37.08 22.13 14.15
N SER A 457 -36.83 23.26 13.48
CA SER A 457 -37.85 24.09 12.82
C SER A 457 -38.60 23.39 11.67
N GLY A 458 -38.14 22.21 11.25
CA GLY A 458 -38.75 21.42 10.18
C GLY A 458 -38.55 22.01 8.79
N ALA A 459 -39.31 21.48 7.84
CA ALA A 459 -39.24 21.89 6.43
C ALA A 459 -39.93 23.26 6.21
N LYS A 460 -39.38 24.05 5.28
CA LYS A 460 -39.98 25.30 4.80
C LYS A 460 -40.32 25.18 3.32
N ALA A 461 -41.54 25.56 2.94
CA ALA A 461 -42.04 25.46 1.58
C ALA A 461 -41.94 26.80 0.81
N SER A 462 -41.64 26.72 -0.49
CA SER A 462 -41.66 27.86 -1.41
C SER A 462 -43.08 28.36 -1.65
N ASN A 463 -43.20 29.53 -2.27
CA ASN A 463 -44.46 29.90 -2.92
C ASN A 463 -44.74 28.93 -4.09
N ILE A 464 -46.01 28.80 -4.45
CA ILE A 464 -46.42 28.04 -5.63
C ILE A 464 -46.03 28.86 -6.87
N LEU A 465 -45.26 28.24 -7.77
CA LEU A 465 -44.87 28.80 -9.05
C LEU A 465 -45.81 28.27 -10.14
N ASN A 466 -46.62 29.15 -10.70
CA ASN A 466 -47.47 28.83 -11.85
C ASN A 466 -46.72 29.11 -13.14
N ILE A 467 -46.81 28.17 -14.09
CA ILE A 467 -46.22 28.32 -15.42
C ILE A 467 -47.30 28.58 -16.46
N THR A 468 -46.95 29.33 -17.50
CA THR A 468 -47.78 29.48 -18.70
C THR A 468 -47.25 28.56 -19.79
N VAL A 469 -48.08 27.62 -20.25
CA VAL A 469 -47.72 26.72 -21.35
C VAL A 469 -48.08 27.40 -22.68
N ILE A 470 -47.07 27.61 -23.52
CA ILE A 470 -47.21 28.20 -24.85
C ILE A 470 -47.43 27.07 -25.85
N ILE A 471 -48.62 27.04 -26.45
CA ILE A 471 -48.99 26.09 -27.50
C ILE A 471 -48.48 26.64 -28.84
N PRO A 472 -47.64 25.89 -29.58
CA PRO A 472 -47.17 26.31 -30.90
C PRO A 472 -48.34 26.35 -31.89
N ILE A 473 -48.23 27.23 -32.89
CA ILE A 473 -49.27 27.37 -33.90
C ILE A 473 -49.34 26.13 -34.79
N ARG A 474 -50.56 25.69 -35.15
CA ARG A 474 -50.79 24.64 -36.16
C ARG A 474 -51.95 24.99 -37.09
N ASN A 475 -51.84 24.52 -38.34
CA ASN A 475 -52.87 24.62 -39.38
C ASN A 475 -53.33 26.06 -39.66
N ALA A 476 -52.44 26.89 -40.20
CA ALA A 476 -52.82 28.20 -40.74
C ALA A 476 -53.60 28.03 -42.05
N SER A 477 -54.66 28.81 -42.23
CA SER A 477 -55.49 28.83 -43.43
C SER A 477 -55.77 30.26 -43.86
N LEU A 478 -55.90 30.48 -45.16
CA LEU A 478 -56.24 31.76 -45.75
C LEU A 478 -57.46 31.57 -46.66
N GLY A 479 -58.48 32.42 -46.49
CA GLY A 479 -59.62 32.52 -47.39
C GLY A 479 -59.84 33.96 -47.84
N SER A 480 -60.63 34.15 -48.90
CA SER A 480 -61.04 35.47 -49.39
C SER A 480 -62.52 35.51 -49.74
N ILE A 481 -63.12 36.70 -49.68
CA ILE A 481 -64.48 36.98 -50.16
C ILE A 481 -64.45 38.30 -50.96
N PRO A 482 -64.77 38.27 -52.27
CA PRO A 482 -65.03 37.09 -53.10
C PRO A 482 -63.77 36.20 -53.32
N TYR A 483 -63.98 34.96 -53.75
CA TYR A 483 -62.91 33.98 -54.02
C TYR A 483 -62.74 33.77 -55.52
N GLY A 484 -61.49 33.66 -55.99
CA GLY A 484 -61.17 33.45 -57.39
C GLY A 484 -61.29 34.74 -58.21
N GLU A 485 -62.38 34.89 -58.96
CA GLU A 485 -62.60 36.05 -59.84
C GLU A 485 -63.21 37.23 -59.07
N VAL A 486 -62.56 38.39 -59.19
CA VAL A 486 -62.94 39.62 -58.47
C VAL A 486 -63.04 40.78 -59.46
N GLU A 487 -64.08 41.58 -59.39
CA GLU A 487 -64.25 42.71 -60.30
C GLU A 487 -63.27 43.86 -59.97
N ASP A 488 -62.72 44.49 -61.00
CA ASP A 488 -61.88 45.69 -60.88
C ASP A 488 -62.64 46.80 -60.15
N GLY A 489 -62.03 47.36 -59.11
CA GLY A 489 -62.63 48.35 -58.23
C GLY A 489 -63.40 47.79 -57.03
N SER A 490 -63.68 46.48 -56.96
CA SER A 490 -64.43 45.87 -55.85
C SER A 490 -63.59 45.61 -54.59
N GLU A 491 -64.24 45.60 -53.43
CA GLU A 491 -63.61 45.26 -52.15
C GLU A 491 -63.39 43.74 -52.05
N THR A 492 -62.24 43.33 -51.50
CA THR A 492 -61.98 41.92 -51.13
C THR A 492 -61.47 41.82 -49.72
N ALA A 493 -62.06 40.92 -48.95
CA ALA A 493 -61.64 40.64 -47.58
C ALA A 493 -60.90 39.31 -47.50
N PHE A 494 -59.70 39.32 -46.91
CA PHE A 494 -58.85 38.16 -46.65
C PHE A 494 -58.92 37.76 -45.17
N LEU A 495 -59.30 36.53 -44.90
CA LEU A 495 -59.38 35.97 -43.55
C LEU A 495 -58.25 34.96 -43.36
N CYS A 496 -57.26 35.29 -42.53
CA CYS A 496 -56.26 34.33 -42.07
C CYS A 496 -56.69 33.78 -40.71
N SER A 497 -56.68 32.46 -40.54
CA SER A 497 -57.03 31.80 -39.29
C SER A 497 -56.08 30.65 -38.98
N VAL A 498 -55.95 30.33 -37.69
CA VAL A 498 -55.23 29.15 -37.21
C VAL A 498 -56.17 28.26 -36.40
N LYS A 499 -55.90 26.96 -36.36
CA LYS A 499 -56.71 26.01 -35.60
C LYS A 499 -56.27 25.89 -34.14
N GLU A 500 -54.95 25.98 -33.90
CA GLU A 500 -54.33 25.82 -32.58
C GLU A 500 -53.19 26.82 -32.43
N GLY A 501 -53.01 27.37 -31.23
CA GLY A 501 -51.90 28.26 -30.87
C GLY A 501 -52.23 29.16 -29.66
N SER A 502 -51.22 29.52 -28.86
CA SER A 502 -51.39 30.49 -27.77
C SER A 502 -51.30 31.93 -28.28
N TRP A 503 -52.12 32.82 -27.68
CA TRP A 503 -52.14 34.26 -27.96
C TRP A 503 -51.01 35.05 -27.25
N PRO A 504 -50.64 36.24 -27.76
CA PRO A 504 -51.06 36.86 -29.02
C PRO A 504 -50.44 36.15 -30.24
N ILE A 505 -51.20 36.08 -31.33
CA ILE A 505 -50.73 35.56 -32.61
C ILE A 505 -50.43 36.73 -33.53
N HIS A 506 -49.26 36.68 -34.13
CA HIS A 506 -48.75 37.64 -35.08
C HIS A 506 -49.02 37.14 -36.50
N PHE A 507 -49.97 37.77 -37.18
CA PHE A 507 -50.39 37.41 -38.53
C PHE A 507 -49.77 38.33 -39.57
N ARG A 508 -49.27 37.75 -40.66
CA ARG A 508 -48.74 38.44 -41.83
C ARG A 508 -49.38 37.88 -43.10
N ILE A 509 -49.87 38.72 -44.02
CA ILE A 509 -50.41 38.29 -45.32
C ILE A 509 -49.45 38.75 -46.42
N PHE A 510 -49.10 37.81 -47.29
CA PHE A 510 -48.16 38.03 -48.38
C PHE A 510 -48.81 37.75 -49.73
N ARG A 511 -48.34 38.45 -50.75
CA ARG A 511 -48.53 38.08 -52.15
C ARG A 511 -47.26 37.42 -52.67
N LYS A 512 -47.43 36.24 -53.24
CA LYS A 512 -46.41 35.42 -53.87
C LYS A 512 -46.11 35.97 -55.26
N THR A 513 -44.96 36.64 -55.37
CA THR A 513 -44.31 37.09 -56.62
C THR A 513 -42.84 36.63 -56.58
N ASP A 514 -41.99 37.01 -57.55
CA ASP A 514 -40.54 36.68 -57.53
C ASP A 514 -39.81 37.18 -56.26
N ARG A 515 -40.40 38.18 -55.59
CA ARG A 515 -40.08 38.59 -54.22
C ARG A 515 -41.35 38.43 -53.38
N GLU A 516 -41.27 37.89 -52.15
CA GLU A 516 -42.42 37.83 -51.24
C GLU A 516 -42.80 39.26 -50.79
N VAL A 517 -44.00 39.74 -51.13
CA VAL A 517 -44.45 41.11 -50.78
C VAL A 517 -45.39 41.04 -49.58
N LEU A 518 -45.00 41.67 -48.47
CA LEU A 518 -45.85 41.82 -47.29
C LEU A 518 -46.94 42.87 -47.56
N LEU A 519 -48.20 42.49 -47.33
CA LEU A 519 -49.37 43.33 -47.59
C LEU A 519 -50.07 43.79 -46.32
N PHE A 520 -50.04 42.95 -45.28
CA PHE A 520 -50.72 43.22 -44.03
C PHE A 520 -50.01 42.50 -42.89
N GLU A 521 -49.92 43.16 -41.73
CA GLU A 521 -49.34 42.62 -40.51
C GLU A 521 -50.14 43.10 -39.30
N LYS A 522 -50.48 42.18 -38.40
CA LYS A 522 -51.16 42.52 -37.14
C LYS A 522 -51.00 41.41 -36.09
N SER A 523 -50.71 41.82 -34.86
CA SER A 523 -50.82 40.95 -33.69
C SER A 523 -52.22 41.01 -33.08
N GLN A 524 -52.82 39.87 -32.81
CA GLN A 524 -54.15 39.79 -32.22
C GLN A 524 -54.26 38.68 -31.17
N ASN A 525 -55.04 38.96 -30.11
CA ASN A 525 -55.48 37.95 -29.14
C ASN A 525 -56.70 37.19 -29.67
N ALA A 526 -56.57 36.64 -30.88
CA ALA A 526 -57.61 35.87 -31.54
C ALA A 526 -56.98 34.86 -32.50
N ASP A 527 -57.71 33.79 -32.79
CA ASP A 527 -57.26 32.74 -33.71
C ASP A 527 -57.39 33.12 -35.18
N ARG A 528 -57.88 34.34 -35.47
CA ARG A 528 -58.13 34.82 -36.83
C ARG A 528 -57.95 36.33 -36.93
N VAL A 529 -57.57 36.79 -38.11
CA VAL A 529 -57.48 38.19 -38.48
C VAL A 529 -58.10 38.43 -39.85
N LEU A 530 -58.78 39.56 -40.01
CA LEU A 530 -59.39 39.98 -41.26
C LEU A 530 -58.67 41.21 -41.80
N TRP A 531 -58.17 41.11 -43.03
CA TRP A 531 -57.63 42.23 -43.79
C TRP A 531 -58.60 42.57 -44.93
N ARG A 532 -59.06 43.82 -45.01
CA ARG A 532 -59.91 44.30 -46.10
C ARG A 532 -59.09 45.14 -47.05
N LYS A 533 -59.19 44.83 -48.34
CA LYS A 533 -58.65 45.64 -49.42
C LYS A 533 -59.81 46.34 -50.11
N GLU A 534 -59.90 47.65 -49.93
CA GLU A 534 -61.03 48.48 -50.35
C GLU A 534 -61.27 48.47 -51.86
N SER A 535 -60.20 48.37 -52.66
CA SER A 535 -60.30 48.36 -54.12
C SER A 535 -59.23 47.45 -54.74
N MET A 536 -59.68 46.44 -55.49
CA MET A 536 -58.82 45.52 -56.24
C MET A 536 -58.54 46.04 -57.64
N ASN A 537 -57.28 46.00 -58.08
CA ASN A 537 -56.86 46.39 -59.42
C ASN A 537 -56.20 45.24 -60.18
N ARG A 538 -55.99 45.38 -61.50
CA ARG A 538 -55.36 44.33 -62.32
C ARG A 538 -53.98 43.87 -61.80
N GLN A 539 -53.20 44.77 -61.20
CA GLN A 539 -51.87 44.46 -60.65
C GLN A 539 -51.95 43.63 -59.36
N ASP A 540 -53.13 43.50 -58.76
CA ASP A 540 -53.40 42.66 -57.60
C ASP A 540 -53.72 41.21 -57.97
N THR A 541 -53.78 40.88 -59.26
CA THR A 541 -53.87 39.48 -59.69
C THR A 541 -52.64 38.72 -59.23
N GLY A 542 -52.83 37.64 -58.48
CA GLY A 542 -51.73 36.86 -57.95
C GLY A 542 -52.13 35.85 -56.89
N THR A 543 -51.12 35.19 -56.34
CA THR A 543 -51.30 34.15 -55.32
C THR A 543 -50.98 34.72 -53.94
N TYR A 544 -51.84 34.49 -52.96
CA TYR A 544 -51.77 35.04 -51.61
C TYR A 544 -51.64 33.91 -50.58
N TYR A 545 -50.89 34.12 -49.51
CA TYR A 545 -50.81 33.21 -48.37
C TYR A 545 -50.62 34.02 -47.08
N CYS A 546 -50.96 33.45 -45.93
CA CYS A 546 -50.67 34.06 -44.65
C CYS A 546 -49.65 33.26 -43.85
N VAL A 547 -48.92 33.96 -42.99
CA VAL A 547 -47.98 33.41 -42.03
C VAL A 547 -48.44 33.83 -40.64
N ALA A 548 -48.62 32.85 -39.76
CA ALA A 548 -48.96 33.08 -38.37
C ALA A 548 -47.79 32.62 -37.48
N SER A 549 -47.42 33.44 -36.49
CA SER A 549 -46.39 33.12 -35.51
C SER A 549 -46.78 33.56 -34.10
N ASN A 550 -46.26 32.91 -33.07
CA ASN A 550 -46.47 33.30 -31.67
C ASN A 550 -45.18 33.13 -30.85
N ARG A 551 -45.28 33.26 -29.52
CA ARG A 551 -44.14 33.13 -28.60
C ARG A 551 -43.43 31.77 -28.61
N ALA A 552 -44.00 30.75 -29.26
CA ALA A 552 -43.29 29.49 -29.50
C ALA A 552 -42.21 29.62 -30.61
N ASN A 553 -42.18 30.77 -31.30
CA ASN A 553 -41.20 31.13 -32.33
C ASN A 553 -41.17 30.16 -33.52
N VAL A 554 -42.36 29.67 -33.92
CA VAL A 554 -42.57 28.82 -35.09
C VAL A 554 -43.53 29.55 -36.04
N ASP A 555 -43.05 29.80 -37.26
CA ASP A 555 -43.84 30.39 -38.35
C ASP A 555 -44.61 29.30 -39.10
N VAL A 556 -45.93 29.45 -39.22
CA VAL A 556 -46.78 28.52 -39.97
C VAL A 556 -47.37 29.24 -41.18
N LYS A 557 -47.06 28.76 -42.38
CA LYS A 557 -47.61 29.28 -43.64
C LYS A 557 -48.93 28.57 -43.98
N SER A 558 -49.92 29.32 -44.45
CA SER A 558 -51.15 28.78 -45.00
C SER A 558 -50.95 28.19 -46.39
N HIS A 559 -51.93 27.42 -46.85
CA HIS A 559 -52.03 27.11 -48.27
C HIS A 559 -52.30 28.38 -49.08
N PRO A 560 -51.70 28.53 -50.26
CA PRO A 560 -51.89 29.70 -51.09
C PRO A 560 -53.25 29.69 -51.79
N ILE A 561 -53.86 30.86 -51.96
CA ILE A 561 -55.06 31.08 -52.78
C ILE A 561 -54.75 32.01 -53.94
N THR A 562 -55.41 31.83 -55.09
CA THR A 562 -55.19 32.67 -56.27
C THR A 562 -56.40 33.58 -56.51
N ILE A 563 -56.14 34.85 -56.74
CA ILE A 563 -57.14 35.86 -57.06
C ILE A 563 -56.86 36.43 -58.44
N SER A 564 -57.88 36.46 -59.29
CA SER A 564 -57.83 36.99 -60.65
C SER A 564 -58.78 38.16 -60.79
N VAL A 565 -58.25 39.35 -61.04
CA VAL A 565 -59.06 40.57 -61.16
C VAL A 565 -59.57 40.73 -62.59
N ILE A 566 -60.89 40.63 -62.76
CA ILE A 566 -61.60 40.71 -64.05
C ILE A 566 -62.19 42.11 -64.25
N LEU A 567 -62.47 42.47 -65.50
CA LEU A 567 -63.14 43.75 -65.84
C LEU A 567 -64.48 43.88 -65.11
N ALA A 568 -64.73 45.06 -64.54
CA ALA A 568 -65.98 45.36 -63.86
C ALA A 568 -67.18 45.30 -64.82
N ALA A 569 -68.36 44.94 -64.31
CA ALA A 569 -69.56 44.82 -65.13
C ALA A 569 -69.91 46.12 -65.88
N TRP A 570 -69.68 47.29 -65.27
CA TRP A 570 -69.89 48.59 -65.92
C TRP A 570 -68.88 48.85 -67.04
N GLN A 571 -67.62 48.44 -66.90
CA GLN A 571 -66.61 48.55 -67.96
C GLN A 571 -66.99 47.65 -69.14
N LYS A 572 -67.47 46.43 -68.88
CA LYS A 572 -68.02 45.54 -69.91
C LYS A 572 -69.23 46.18 -70.59
N GLY A 573 -70.10 46.83 -69.83
CA GLY A 573 -71.26 47.58 -70.33
C GLY A 573 -70.90 48.77 -71.22
N VAL A 574 -69.88 49.55 -70.85
CA VAL A 574 -69.38 50.67 -71.67
C VAL A 574 -68.77 50.17 -72.98
N ILE A 575 -68.00 49.07 -72.93
CA ILE A 575 -67.46 48.43 -74.14
C ILE A 575 -68.60 47.95 -75.03
N ALA A 576 -69.61 47.27 -74.48
CA ALA A 576 -70.77 46.80 -75.23
C ALA A 576 -71.60 47.95 -75.81
N ALA A 577 -71.83 49.03 -75.05
CA ALA A 577 -72.54 50.22 -75.51
C ALA A 577 -71.78 50.94 -76.63
N PHE A 578 -70.45 51.08 -76.51
CA PHE A 578 -69.61 51.67 -77.56
C PHE A 578 -69.67 50.85 -78.86
N VAL A 579 -69.63 49.51 -78.75
CA VAL A 579 -69.81 48.60 -79.90
C VAL A 579 -71.22 48.75 -80.51
N LEU A 580 -72.27 48.82 -79.68
CA LEU A 580 -73.64 49.01 -80.16
C LEU A 580 -73.87 50.38 -80.80
N ILE A 581 -73.24 51.45 -80.29
CA ILE A 581 -73.29 52.79 -80.87
C ILE A 581 -72.58 52.81 -82.23
N LEU A 582 -71.41 52.16 -82.35
CA LEU A 582 -70.73 52.03 -83.65
C LEU A 582 -71.60 51.27 -84.67
N ILE A 583 -72.30 50.21 -84.24
CA ILE A 583 -73.23 49.45 -85.09
C ILE A 583 -74.44 50.31 -85.51
N ALA A 584 -75.04 51.07 -84.58
CA ALA A 584 -76.17 51.96 -84.88
C ALA A 584 -75.75 53.15 -85.77
N GLY A 585 -74.56 53.71 -85.55
CA GLY A 585 -73.96 54.74 -86.42
C GLY A 585 -73.74 54.23 -87.85
N ALA A 586 -73.23 53.01 -88.00
CA ALA A 586 -73.13 52.37 -89.31
C ALA A 586 -74.50 52.15 -89.96
N ALA A 587 -75.50 51.67 -89.21
CA ALA A 587 -76.86 51.42 -89.72
C ALA A 587 -77.56 52.70 -90.19
N THR A 588 -77.41 53.81 -89.45
CA THR A 588 -77.97 55.12 -89.79
C THR A 588 -77.27 55.77 -90.98
N LEU A 589 -75.96 55.64 -91.12
CA LEU A 589 -75.21 56.04 -92.33
C LEU A 589 -75.68 55.25 -93.55
N ILE A 590 -75.91 53.94 -93.42
CA ILE A 590 -76.46 53.09 -94.48
C ILE A 590 -77.88 53.55 -94.86
N LEU A 591 -78.73 53.84 -93.87
CA LEU A 591 -80.12 54.30 -94.10
C LEU A 591 -80.16 55.69 -94.75
N TRP A 592 -79.30 56.60 -94.31
CA TRP A 592 -79.17 57.95 -94.88
C TRP A 592 -78.67 57.89 -96.32
N TRP A 593 -77.67 57.04 -96.61
CA TRP A 593 -77.19 56.80 -97.97
C TRP A 593 -78.30 56.22 -98.87
N PHE A 594 -79.12 55.29 -98.34
CA PHE A 594 -80.26 54.72 -99.06
C PHE A 594 -81.35 55.76 -99.37
N LEU A 595 -81.67 56.64 -98.42
CA LEU A 595 -82.68 57.70 -98.61
C LEU A 595 -82.20 58.82 -99.52
N TYR A 596 -80.91 59.18 -99.49
CA TYR A 596 -80.33 60.19 -100.38
C TYR A 596 -80.37 59.75 -101.84
N LYS A 597 -80.19 58.44 -102.11
CA LYS A 597 -80.21 57.90 -103.48
C LYS A 597 -81.60 57.87 -104.13
N LYS A 598 -82.69 57.92 -103.35
CA LYS A 598 -84.07 57.84 -103.85
C LYS A 598 -84.68 59.18 -104.30
N LYS A 599 -83.99 60.30 -104.05
CA LYS A 599 -84.45 61.66 -104.39
C LYS A 599 -83.86 62.22 -105.69
N LYS A 600 -83.30 61.37 -106.55
CA LYS A 600 -82.72 61.77 -107.84
C LYS A 600 -83.21 60.89 -108.98
#